data_AF-A0A9E3HCL7-F1
#
_entry.id   AF-A0A9E3HCL7-F1
#
_cell.length_a   1.000
_cell.length_b   1.000
_cell.length_c   1.000
_cell.angle_alpha   90.00
_cell.angle_beta   90.00
_cell.angle_gamma   90.00
#
_symmetry.space_group_name_H-M   'P 1'
#
loop_
_entity.id
_entity.type
_entity.pdbx_description
1 polymer ?
#
loop_
_entity_poly.entity_id
_entity_poly.type
_entity_poly.pdbx_seq_one_letter_code
_entity_poly.pdbx_strand_id
1 'polypeptide(L)'
;MTLTGKWSASNGNKDIYIIQNGITVLVHWTETNPYWNYSSGIVNNNEVKMSFGGGDQSSGAIASDWNQISWSNGSSWSRVN
;
A
#
# COMPACT_ATOMS: atom_id res chain seq x y z
N MET A 1 12.91 1.60 -8.79
CA MET A 1 12.28 0.45 -8.10
C MET A 1 10.78 0.63 -8.14
N THR A 2 10.00 -0.42 -7.87
CA THR A 2 8.52 -0.38 -7.87
C THR A 2 7.98 -1.00 -6.60
N LEU A 3 6.80 -0.56 -6.17
CA LEU A 3 6.04 -1.19 -5.09
C LEU A 3 5.43 -2.54 -5.48
N THR A 4 5.45 -2.93 -6.76
CA THR A 4 4.89 -4.19 -7.23
C THR A 4 5.40 -5.39 -6.41
N GLY A 5 4.49 -6.20 -5.88
CA GLY A 5 4.82 -7.38 -5.09
C GLY A 5 3.82 -7.67 -3.99
N LYS A 6 4.16 -8.64 -3.15
CA LYS A 6 3.42 -9.01 -1.95
C LYS A 6 3.92 -8.20 -0.75
N TRP A 7 2.99 -7.74 0.08
CA TRP A 7 3.23 -6.89 1.24
C TRP A 7 2.42 -7.39 2.42
N SER A 8 2.94 -7.21 3.63
CA SER A 8 2.26 -7.51 4.89
C SER A 8 1.95 -6.21 5.61
N ALA A 9 0.69 -6.03 5.99
CA ALA A 9 0.21 -4.91 6.77
C ALA A 9 0.38 -5.17 8.29
N SER A 10 0.98 -4.23 9.01
CA SER A 10 1.16 -4.33 10.46
C SER A 10 -0.17 -4.31 11.22
N ASN A 11 -1.20 -3.66 10.67
CA ASN A 11 -2.54 -3.64 11.23
C ASN A 11 -3.35 -4.87 10.76
N GLY A 12 -3.07 -6.01 11.38
CA GLY A 12 -3.88 -7.22 11.23
C GLY A 12 -3.22 -8.37 10.48
N ASN A 13 -1.89 -8.32 10.24
CA ASN A 13 -1.12 -9.39 9.59
C ASN A 13 -1.72 -9.85 8.25
N LYS A 14 -2.25 -8.91 7.48
CA LYS A 14 -2.90 -9.21 6.21
C LYS A 14 -1.93 -9.07 5.07
N ASP A 15 -1.96 -10.05 4.17
CA ASP A 15 -1.24 -10.00 2.93
C ASP A 15 -1.96 -9.10 1.91
N ILE A 16 -1.16 -8.36 1.15
CA ILE A 16 -1.58 -7.35 0.19
C ILE A 16 -0.76 -7.57 -1.08
N TYR A 17 -1.41 -7.56 -2.23
CA TYR A 17 -0.72 -7.45 -3.51
C TYR A 17 -0.81 -6.03 -4.04
N ILE A 18 0.35 -5.50 -4.43
CA ILE A 18 0.47 -4.21 -5.10
C ILE A 18 0.90 -4.44 -6.54
N ILE A 19 0.26 -3.76 -7.47
CA ILE A 19 0.66 -3.66 -8.87
C ILE A 19 0.88 -2.19 -9.19
N GLN A 20 2.11 -1.82 -9.54
CA GLN A 20 2.45 -0.47 -9.97
C GLN A 20 2.58 -0.39 -11.50
N ASN A 21 1.89 0.56 -12.12
CA ASN A 21 2.03 0.92 -13.53
C ASN A 21 2.32 2.42 -13.66
N GLY A 22 3.57 2.77 -13.96
CA GLY A 22 4.04 4.16 -13.91
C GLY A 22 3.91 4.73 -12.49
N ILE A 23 3.19 5.83 -12.35
CA ILE A 23 2.91 6.46 -11.05
C ILE A 23 1.70 5.85 -10.34
N THR A 24 0.87 5.07 -11.04
CA THR A 24 -0.36 4.53 -10.46
C THR A 24 -0.07 3.21 -9.77
N VAL A 25 -0.68 3.00 -8.59
CA VAL A 25 -0.69 1.70 -7.90
C VAL A 25 -2.11 1.19 -7.75
N LEU A 26 -2.26 -0.11 -7.92
CA LEU A 26 -3.46 -0.88 -7.59
C LEU A 26 -3.10 -1.81 -6.43
N VAL A 27 -3.98 -1.86 -5.44
CA VAL A 27 -3.80 -2.62 -4.21
C VAL A 27 -4.97 -3.57 -4.06
N HIS A 28 -4.66 -4.83 -3.77
CA HIS A 28 -5.62 -5.90 -3.54
C HIS A 28 -5.27 -6.61 -2.24
N TRP A 29 -6.21 -6.68 -1.30
CA TRP A 29 -6.06 -7.46 -0.07
C TRP A 29 -6.33 -8.94 -0.35
N THR A 30 -5.47 -9.85 0.11
CA THR A 30 -5.65 -11.29 -0.17
C THR A 30 -6.83 -11.90 0.56
N GLU A 31 -7.17 -11.35 1.73
CA GLU A 31 -8.33 -11.75 2.51
C GLU A 31 -9.52 -10.86 2.15
N THR A 32 -10.67 -11.48 1.92
CA THR A 32 -11.90 -10.76 1.62
C THR A 32 -12.30 -9.91 2.82
N ASN A 33 -12.27 -8.59 2.65
CA ASN A 33 -12.75 -7.62 3.63
C ASN A 33 -14.07 -7.04 3.11
N PRO A 34 -15.15 -6.99 3.91
CA PRO A 34 -16.44 -6.43 3.49
C PRO A 34 -16.37 -4.95 3.11
N TYR A 35 -15.32 -4.23 3.50
CA TYR A 35 -15.19 -2.79 3.30
C TYR A 35 -14.17 -2.40 2.22
N TRP A 36 -13.08 -3.17 2.04
CA TRP A 36 -11.97 -2.76 1.17
C TRP A 36 -11.26 -3.98 0.58
N ASN A 37 -11.69 -4.42 -0.61
CA ASN A 37 -10.98 -5.47 -1.36
C ASN A 37 -9.96 -4.86 -2.33
N TYR A 38 -10.28 -3.72 -2.94
CA TYR A 38 -9.44 -3.04 -3.90
C TYR A 38 -9.28 -1.58 -3.53
N SER A 39 -8.11 -1.02 -3.79
CA SER A 39 -7.83 0.41 -3.64
C SER A 39 -6.77 0.84 -4.65
N SER A 40 -6.72 2.13 -4.92
CA SER A 40 -5.75 2.70 -5.84
C SER A 40 -5.06 3.90 -5.23
N GLY A 41 -3.90 4.21 -5.78
CA GLY A 41 -3.11 5.34 -5.33
C GLY A 41 -2.10 5.81 -6.36
N ILE A 42 -1.34 6.83 -5.96
CA ILE A 42 -0.30 7.45 -6.76
C ILE A 42 1.00 7.43 -5.96
N VAL A 43 2.08 7.00 -6.61
CA VAL A 43 3.44 7.05 -6.10
C VAL A 43 4.18 8.23 -6.73
N ASN A 44 4.75 9.11 -5.90
CA ASN A 44 5.58 10.22 -6.34
C ASN A 44 6.60 10.58 -5.24
N ASN A 45 7.84 10.91 -5.60
CA ASN A 45 8.87 11.38 -4.66
C ASN A 45 9.03 10.55 -3.36
N ASN A 46 9.08 9.22 -3.47
CA ASN A 46 9.13 8.29 -2.32
C ASN A 46 7.93 8.41 -1.35
N GLU A 47 6.80 8.89 -1.84
CA GLU A 47 5.53 8.92 -1.13
C GLU A 47 4.50 8.12 -1.95
N VAL A 48 3.60 7.43 -1.27
CA VAL A 48 2.40 6.84 -1.87
C VAL A 48 1.17 7.48 -1.24
N LYS A 49 0.23 7.94 -2.07
CA LYS A 49 -1.07 8.44 -1.63
C LYS A 49 -2.14 7.47 -2.09
N MET A 50 -2.87 6.88 -1.16
CA MET A 50 -3.90 5.87 -1.40
C MET A 50 -5.29 6.43 -1.10
N SER A 51 -6.25 6.13 -1.96
CA SER A 51 -7.67 6.26 -1.67
C SER A 51 -8.22 4.88 -1.32
N PHE A 52 -8.48 4.64 -0.05
CA PHE A 52 -9.23 3.47 0.38
C PHE A 52 -10.72 3.83 0.26
N GLY A 53 -11.53 2.99 -0.41
CA GLY A 53 -13.00 2.87 -0.29
C GLY A 53 -13.84 4.11 0.09
N GLY A 54 -13.64 5.24 -0.60
CA GLY A 54 -14.44 6.46 -0.40
C GLY A 54 -14.10 7.30 0.85
N GLY A 55 -13.05 6.94 1.59
CA GLY A 55 -12.52 7.72 2.71
C GLY A 55 -11.36 8.65 2.33
N ASP A 56 -10.83 9.35 3.34
CA ASP A 56 -9.71 10.29 3.19
C ASP A 56 -8.46 9.62 2.59
N GLN A 57 -7.75 10.37 1.75
CA GLN A 57 -6.48 9.92 1.19
C GLN A 57 -5.46 9.69 2.31
N SER A 58 -4.93 8.48 2.39
CA SER A 58 -3.84 8.16 3.31
C SER A 58 -2.51 8.31 2.58
N SER A 59 -1.57 9.04 3.20
CA SER A 59 -0.20 9.17 2.73
C SER A 59 0.72 8.20 3.47
N GLY A 60 1.61 7.54 2.73
CA GLY A 60 2.64 6.66 3.24
C GLY A 60 4.02 7.05 2.69
N ALA A 61 5.01 7.13 3.58
CA ALA A 61 6.41 7.34 3.20
C ALA A 61 7.06 6.01 2.82
N ILE A 62 7.70 5.95 1.66
CA ILE A 62 8.39 4.77 1.14
C ILE A 62 9.85 4.83 1.59
N ALA A 63 10.33 3.75 2.22
CA ALA A 63 11.74 3.62 2.60
C ALA A 63 12.65 3.64 1.36
N SER A 64 13.91 4.06 1.54
CA SER A 64 14.87 4.20 0.43
C SER A 64 15.17 2.88 -0.30
N ASP A 65 14.99 1.74 0.36
CA ASP A 65 15.15 0.39 -0.19
C ASP A 65 13.86 -0.17 -0.82
N TRP A 66 12.76 0.58 -0.78
CA TRP A 66 11.44 0.20 -1.30
C TRP A 66 10.86 -1.08 -0.69
N ASN A 67 11.27 -1.45 0.54
CA ASN A 67 10.74 -2.63 1.23
C ASN A 67 9.81 -2.31 2.40
N GLN A 68 9.63 -1.02 2.72
CA GLN A 68 8.73 -0.58 3.78
C GLN A 68 7.96 0.68 3.36
N ILE A 69 6.69 0.74 3.76
CA ILE A 69 5.84 1.94 3.68
C ILE A 69 5.38 2.27 5.09
N SER A 70 5.59 3.50 5.54
CA SER A 70 5.14 3.98 6.85
C SER A 70 3.99 4.96 6.67
N TRP A 71 2.81 4.62 7.19
CA TRP A 71 1.59 5.41 7.02
C TRP A 71 1.45 6.48 8.10
N SER A 72 0.79 7.58 7.78
CA SER A 72 0.55 8.69 8.71
C SER A 72 -0.25 8.29 9.96
N ASN A 73 -1.03 7.21 9.90
CA ASN A 73 -1.79 6.66 11.03
C ASN A 73 -0.94 5.78 11.97
N GLY A 74 0.38 5.70 11.76
CA GLY A 74 1.29 4.87 12.56
C GLY A 74 1.37 3.39 12.15
N SER A 75 0.56 2.95 11.18
CA SER A 75 0.71 1.60 10.61
C SER A 75 1.85 1.55 9.59
N SER A 76 2.27 0.35 9.23
CA SER A 76 3.32 0.14 8.23
C SER A 76 3.03 -1.08 7.39
N TRP A 77 3.48 -1.04 6.13
CA TRP A 77 3.52 -2.21 5.26
C TRP A 77 4.97 -2.60 5.02
N SER A 78 5.23 -3.90 4.97
CA SER A 78 6.57 -4.45 4.71
C SER A 78 6.50 -5.47 3.58
N ARG A 79 7.50 -5.47 2.71
CA ARG A 79 7.54 -6.38 1.56
C ARG A 79 7.77 -7.82 2.03
N VAL A 80 7.05 -8.76 1.44
CA VAL A 80 7.19 -10.19 1.73
C VAL A 80 7.93 -10.82 0.55
N ASN A 81 8.99 -11.57 0.84
CA ASN A 81 9.74 -12.34 -0.15
C ASN A 81 8.97 -13.57 -0.64
#